data_AF-A0A962H8H7-F1
#
_entry.id   AF-A0A962H8H7-F1
#
_cell.length_a   1.000
_cell.length_b   1.000
_cell.length_c   1.000
_cell.angle_alpha   90.00
_cell.angle_beta   90.00
_cell.angle_gamma   90.00
#
_symmetry.space_group_name_H-M   'P 1'
#
loop_
_entity.id
_entity.type
_entity.pdbx_description
1 polymer ?
#
loop_
_entity_poly.entity_id
_entity_poly.type
_entity_poly.pdbx_seq_one_letter_code
_entity_poly.pdbx_strand_id
1 'polypeptide(L)' 'DIALCAPVVAREAAEQGKSLHQHHAHLCIHGVLHLLGYDHEDAAAARIMEAIEIEALEHLGIPNPYETNGPGA' A
#
# COMPACT_ATOMS: atom_id res chain seq x y z
N ASP A 1 12.93 0.07 -11.53
CA ASP A 1 12.92 1.33 -10.73
C ASP A 1 11.51 1.73 -10.37
N ILE A 2 11.35 2.49 -9.28
CA ILE A 2 10.06 3.00 -8.79
C ILE A 2 10.10 4.53 -8.82
N ALA A 3 9.06 5.15 -9.36
CA ALA A 3 8.88 6.59 -9.32
C ALA A 3 7.46 6.92 -8.83
N LEU A 4 7.35 7.75 -7.80
CA LEU A 4 6.08 8.16 -7.21
C LEU A 4 5.85 9.67 -7.43
N CYS A 5 4.63 10.03 -7.83
CA CYS A 5 4.23 11.42 -8.02
C CYS A 5 3.74 12.01 -6.69
N ALA A 6 4.61 12.71 -5.95
CA ALA A 6 4.31 13.19 -4.61
C ALA A 6 2.98 13.97 -4.46
N PRO A 7 2.59 14.87 -5.39
CA PRO A 7 1.28 15.54 -5.31
C PRO A 7 0.08 14.59 -5.44
N VAL A 8 0.20 13.52 -6.25
CA VAL A 8 -0.85 12.52 -6.43
C VAL A 8 -0.97 11.66 -5.17
N VAL A 9 0.17 11.19 -4.63
CA VAL A 9 0.20 10.43 -3.37
C VAL A 9 -0.42 11.22 -2.23
N ALA A 10 -0.11 12.52 -2.11
CA ALA A 10 -0.68 13.36 -1.06
C ALA A 10 -2.20 13.53 -1.19
N ARG A 11 -2.72 13.68 -2.42
CA ARG A 11 -4.16 13.76 -2.66
C ARG A 11 -4.85 12.44 -2.30
N GLU A 12 -4.34 11.32 -2.78
CA GLU A 12 -4.93 10.00 -2.51
C GLU A 12 -4.91 9.63 -1.03
N ALA A 13 -3.80 9.95 -0.33
CA ALA A 13 -3.71 9.75 1.10
C ALA A 13 -4.83 10.51 1.84
N ALA A 14 -5.06 11.78 1.47
CA ALA A 14 -6.13 12.58 2.04
C ALA A 14 -7.53 12.03 1.70
N GLU A 15 -7.77 11.61 0.47
CA GLU A 15 -9.04 11.00 0.02
C GLU A 15 -9.36 9.69 0.74
N GLN A 16 -8.33 8.92 1.10
CA GLN A 16 -8.46 7.62 1.79
C GLN A 16 -8.34 7.71 3.31
N GLY A 17 -8.17 8.92 3.87
CA GLY A 17 -7.97 9.10 5.32
C GLY A 17 -6.67 8.48 5.86
N LYS A 18 -5.67 8.29 4.99
CA LYS A 18 -4.35 7.75 5.33
C LYS A 18 -3.37 8.89 5.59
N SER A 19 -2.41 8.69 6.49
CA SER A 19 -1.28 9.61 6.56
C SER A 19 -0.41 9.49 5.31
N LEU A 20 0.26 10.59 4.95
CA LEU A 20 1.17 10.60 3.80
C LEU A 20 2.30 9.56 3.92
N HIS A 21 2.76 9.29 5.15
CA HIS A 21 3.76 8.26 5.42
C HIS A 21 3.23 6.85 5.11
N GLN A 22 2.02 6.54 5.59
CA GLN A 22 1.38 5.23 5.34
C GLN A 22 1.16 5.01 3.84
N HIS A 23 0.65 6.01 3.12
CA HIS A 23 0.39 5.86 1.68
C HIS A 23 1.68 5.73 0.86
N HIS A 24 2.73 6.49 1.19
CA HIS A 24 4.04 6.28 0.56
C HIS A 24 4.61 4.89 0.81
N ALA A 25 4.59 4.42 2.06
CA ALA A 25 5.12 3.12 2.42
C ALA A 25 4.38 2.00 1.67
N HIS A 26 3.04 2.10 1.61
CA HIS A 26 2.20 1.18 0.84
C HIS A 26 2.60 1.15 -0.63
N LEU A 27 2.66 2.31 -1.31
CA LEU A 27 3.02 2.38 -2.73
C LEU A 27 4.47 1.94 -3.03
N CYS A 28 5.40 2.17 -2.10
CA CYS A 28 6.76 1.68 -2.23
C CYS A 28 6.81 0.15 -2.17
N ILE A 29 6.17 -0.46 -1.17
CA ILE A 29 6.12 -1.93 -1.03
C ILE A 29 5.42 -2.54 -2.23
N HIS A 30 4.25 -2.02 -2.59
CA HIS A 30 3.48 -2.42 -3.76
C HIS A 30 4.32 -2.36 -5.05
N GLY A 31 5.00 -1.24 -5.29
CA GLY A 31 5.91 -1.09 -6.43
C GLY A 31 7.08 -2.08 -6.42
N VAL A 32 7.65 -2.38 -5.25
CA VAL A 32 8.70 -3.41 -5.11
C VAL A 32 8.15 -4.80 -5.45
N LEU A 33 6.95 -5.14 -4.99
CA LEU A 33 6.35 -6.43 -5.28
C LEU A 33 6.09 -6.63 -6.77
N HIS A 34 5.64 -5.59 -7.48
CA HIS A 34 5.57 -5.64 -8.95
C HIS A 34 6.95 -5.86 -9.60
N LEU A 35 8.01 -5.22 -9.11
CA LEU A 35 9.37 -5.46 -9.60
C LEU A 35 9.87 -6.89 -9.33
N LEU A 36 9.35 -7.54 -8.29
CA LEU A 36 9.64 -8.94 -7.95
C LEU A 36 8.75 -9.95 -8.72
N GLY A 37 7.82 -9.47 -9.55
CA GLY A 37 6.95 -10.30 -10.39
C GLY A 37 5.64 -10.74 -9.71
N TYR A 38 5.29 -10.15 -8.58
CA TYR A 38 3.93 -10.27 -8.03
C TYR A 38 2.98 -9.36 -8.80
N ASP A 39 1.73 -9.79 -8.89
CA ASP A 39 0.69 -9.04 -9.58
C ASP A 39 -0.66 -9.25 -8.88
N HIS A 40 -1.66 -8.46 -9.27
CA HIS A 40 -3.00 -8.49 -8.73
C HIS A 40 -4.07 -8.45 -9.84
N GLU A 41 -3.76 -8.91 -11.06
CA GLU A 41 -4.71 -8.97 -12.18
C GLU A 41 -5.90 -9.91 -11.91
N ASP A 42 -5.68 -11.00 -11.17
CA ASP A 42 -6.72 -11.92 -10.73
C ASP A 42 -6.81 -12.02 -9.20
N ALA A 43 -7.94 -12.52 -8.71
CA ALA A 43 -8.24 -12.54 -7.29
C ALA A 43 -7.28 -13.44 -6.47
N ALA A 44 -6.70 -14.50 -7.06
CA ALA A 44 -5.73 -15.34 -6.37
C ALA A 44 -4.37 -14.66 -6.28
N ALA A 45 -3.92 -14.04 -7.37
CA ALA A 45 -2.70 -13.25 -7.41
C ALA A 45 -2.79 -12.06 -6.43
N ALA A 46 -3.90 -11.32 -6.46
CA ALA A 46 -4.18 -10.21 -5.56
C ALA A 46 -4.07 -10.63 -4.09
N ARG A 47 -4.75 -11.72 -3.67
CA ARG A 47 -4.66 -12.20 -2.28
C ARG A 47 -3.24 -12.52 -1.82
N ILE A 48 -2.39 -13.03 -2.72
CA ILE A 48 -0.99 -13.32 -2.39
C ILE A 48 -0.23 -12.02 -2.20
N MET A 49 -0.35 -11.08 -3.14
CA MET A 49 0.33 -9.79 -3.08
C MET A 49 -0.13 -8.98 -1.86
N GLU A 50 -1.44 -8.86 -1.65
CA GLU A 50 -2.07 -8.18 -0.51
C GLU A 50 -1.57 -8.73 0.84
N ALA A 51 -1.44 -10.05 0.98
CA ALA A 51 -0.93 -10.67 2.22
C ALA A 51 0.52 -10.25 2.51
N ILE A 52 1.36 -10.18 1.48
CA ILE A 52 2.76 -9.75 1.63
C ILE A 52 2.83 -8.25 1.93
N GLU A 53 1.98 -7.42 1.30
CA GLU A 53 1.88 -5.99 1.60
C GLU A 53 1.49 -5.74 3.06
N ILE A 54 0.49 -6.47 3.57
CA ILE A 54 0.04 -6.38 4.97
C ILE A 54 1.18 -6.76 5.92
N GLU A 55 1.83 -7.90 5.70
CA GLU A 55 2.93 -8.36 6.54
C GLU A 55 4.09 -7.35 6.55
N ALA A 56 4.49 -6.84 5.38
CA ALA A 56 5.57 -5.87 5.29
C ALA A 56 5.24 -4.54 5.98
N LEU A 57 4.00 -4.06 5.86
CA LEU A 57 3.55 -2.84 6.53
C LEU A 57 3.46 -3.01 8.05
N GLU A 58 3.02 -4.17 8.53
CA GLU A 58 2.99 -4.51 9.96
C GLU A 58 4.38 -4.44 10.58
N HIS A 59 5.41 -4.96 9.90
CA HIS A 59 6.81 -4.86 10.34
C HIS A 59 7.32 -3.41 10.42
N LEU A 60 6.70 -2.47 9.69
CA LEU A 60 6.98 -1.04 9.74
C LEU A 60 6.09 -0.29 10.76
N GLY A 61 5.21 -0.99 11.49
CA GLY A 61 4.24 -0.40 12.41
C GLY A 61 3.12 0.36 11.70
N ILE A 62 2.83 0.02 10.45
CA ILE A 62 1.80 0.63 9.61
C ILE A 62 0.58 -0.30 9.56
N PRO A 63 -0.65 0.21 9.81
CA PRO A 63 -1.86 -0.61 9.75
C PRO A 63 -2.16 -1.13 8.35
N ASN A 64 -2.97 -2.19 8.30
CA ASN A 64 -3.45 -2.82 7.06
C ASN A 64 -4.07 -1.77 6.11
N PRO A 65 -3.55 -1.59 4.88
CA PRO A 65 -4.00 -0.55 3.96
C PRO A 65 -5.35 -0.84 3.29
N TYR A 66 -5.87 -2.07 3.44
CA TYR A 66 -7.13 -2.56 2.88
C TYR A 66 -8.29 -2.51 3.89
N GLU A 67 -7.99 -2.27 5.16
CA GLU A 67 -9.03 -2.09 6.17
C GLU A 67 -9.47 -0.63 6.20
N THR A 68 -10.78 -0.39 6.02
CA THR A 68 -11.37 0.95 6.12
C THR A 68 -11.51 1.46 7.56
N ASN A 69 -10.89 0.78 8.54
CA ASN A 69 -10.97 1.09 9.97
C ASN A 69 -9.57 1.42 10.54
N GLY A 70 -8.91 2.45 10.01
CA GLY A 70 -7.82 3.13 10.72
C GLY A 70 -8.40 4.07 11.80
N PRO A 71 -7.74 4.27 12.95
CA PRO A 71 -8.27 5.13 14.01
C PRO A 71 -8.30 6.59 13.50
N GLY A 72 -9.49 7.10 13.20
CA GLY A 72 -9.68 8.42 12.57
C GLY A 72 -10.99 8.61 11.80
N ALA A 73 -11.86 7.60 11.72
CA ALA A 73 -13.27 7.77 11.35
C ALA A 73 -14.12 8.25 12.53
#